data_AF-A0A9P7MDF4-F1
#
_entry.id   AF-A0A9P7MDF4-F1
#
_cell.length_a   1.000
_cell.length_b   1.000
_cell.length_c   1.000
_cell.angle_alpha   90.00
_cell.angle_beta   90.00
_cell.angle_gamma   90.00
#
_symmetry.space_group_name_H-M   'P 1'
#
loop_
_entity.id
_entity.type
_entity.pdbx_description
1 polymer ?
#
loop_
_entity_poly.entity_id
_entity_poly.type
_entity_poly.pdbx_seq_one_letter_code
_entity_poly.pdbx_strand_id
1 'polypeptide(L)'
;MVGNTQQTAESGQMTPQQPQRPPTEVPLHRIIYQTIINDLQTTPSSMAWQLDTNANERMGLTMDLISNIALAVHDIGHVRAAELGCKFEQEMFHKSPSKEVYHQAMTNKILDFYKKKQKNESKIQSAGGTSSANSTS
;
A
#
# COMPACT_ATOMS: atom_id res chain seq x y z
N MET A 1 -44.68 -17.47 38.13
CA MET A 1 -44.45 -17.86 36.72
C MET A 1 -44.23 -16.55 35.97
N VAL A 2 -43.02 -16.00 35.76
CA VAL A 2 -41.89 -16.48 34.91
C VAL A 2 -42.44 -17.24 33.69
N GLY A 3 -42.26 -16.84 32.43
CA GLY A 3 -41.56 -15.74 31.80
C GLY A 3 -41.71 -15.90 30.28
N ASN A 4 -41.43 -14.82 29.55
CA ASN A 4 -40.99 -14.73 28.14
C ASN A 4 -41.42 -15.80 27.13
N THR A 5 -42.11 -15.39 26.07
CA THR A 5 -41.86 -15.87 24.69
C THR A 5 -42.42 -14.88 23.67
N GLN A 6 -41.83 -13.69 23.59
CA GLN A 6 -41.71 -13.01 22.29
C GLN A 6 -40.44 -13.58 21.67
N GLN A 7 -40.61 -14.61 20.84
CA GLN A 7 -39.51 -15.19 20.07
C GLN A 7 -39.16 -14.22 18.95
N THR A 8 -38.08 -13.51 19.21
CA THR A 8 -37.25 -12.72 18.31
C THR A 8 -36.85 -13.57 17.09
N ALA A 9 -37.57 -13.42 15.99
CA ALA A 9 -37.09 -13.80 14.66
C ALA A 9 -36.29 -12.62 14.09
N GLU A 10 -35.15 -12.32 14.71
CA GLU A 10 -34.16 -11.42 14.13
C GLU A 10 -33.38 -12.22 13.09
N SER A 11 -33.89 -12.16 11.86
CA SER A 11 -33.24 -12.64 10.65
C SER A 11 -31.82 -12.07 10.60
N GLY A 12 -30.85 -12.98 10.56
CA GLY A 12 -29.42 -12.69 10.60
C GLY A 12 -29.04 -11.63 9.57
N GLN A 13 -28.65 -10.46 10.07
CA GLN A 13 -27.89 -9.51 9.28
C GLN A 13 -26.48 -10.07 9.11
N MET A 14 -26.26 -10.80 8.00
CA MET A 14 -24.93 -10.94 7.44
C MET A 14 -24.46 -9.54 7.04
N THR A 15 -23.80 -8.86 7.96
CA THR A 15 -23.01 -7.68 7.65
C THR A 15 -21.90 -8.14 6.69
N PRO A 16 -21.80 -7.60 5.47
CA PRO A 16 -20.60 -7.82 4.68
C PRO A 16 -19.45 -7.24 5.48
N GLN A 17 -18.51 -8.12 5.85
CA GLN A 17 -17.19 -7.75 6.36
C GLN A 17 -16.54 -6.84 5.32
N GLN A 18 -16.78 -5.53 5.41
CA GLN A 18 -15.95 -4.57 4.72
C GLN A 18 -14.52 -4.82 5.18
N PRO A 19 -13.54 -4.89 4.27
CA PRO A 19 -12.15 -5.02 4.66
C PRO A 19 -11.85 -3.91 5.66
N GLN A 20 -11.59 -4.32 6.90
CA GLN A 20 -11.29 -3.44 8.01
C GLN A 20 -10.06 -2.63 7.60
N ARG A 21 -10.28 -1.42 7.09
CA ARG A 21 -9.21 -0.46 6.79
C ARG A 21 -8.49 -0.25 8.12
N PRO A 22 -7.19 -0.58 8.24
CA PRO A 22 -6.51 -0.47 9.51
C PRO A 22 -6.62 0.97 10.03
N PRO A 23 -7.02 1.16 11.30
CA PRO A 23 -7.16 2.47 11.91
C PRO A 23 -5.79 3.01 12.32
N THR A 24 -5.63 4.32 12.20
CA THR A 24 -4.51 5.11 12.76
C THR A 24 -3.22 5.04 11.95
N GLU A 25 -3.20 5.74 10.82
CA GLU A 25 -1.95 6.12 10.16
C GLU A 25 -1.76 7.62 10.33
N VAL A 26 -0.57 8.04 10.74
CA VAL A 26 -0.03 9.37 10.43
C VAL A 26 -0.51 9.73 9.03
N PRO A 27 -1.04 10.93 8.73
CA PRO A 27 -1.57 11.21 7.40
C PRO A 27 -0.40 11.21 6.39
N LEU A 28 -0.02 10.02 5.91
CA LEU A 28 1.11 9.77 5.03
C LEU A 28 0.93 10.59 3.77
N HIS A 29 -0.31 10.70 3.31
CA HIS A 29 -0.73 11.62 2.27
C HIS A 29 -0.17 13.03 2.44
N ARG A 30 -0.28 13.61 3.65
CA ARG A 30 0.28 14.95 3.95
C ARG A 30 1.80 14.96 3.87
N ILE A 31 2.46 13.93 4.42
CA ILE A 31 3.93 13.82 4.42
C ILE A 31 4.46 13.70 2.99
N ILE A 32 3.88 12.82 2.19
CA ILE A 32 4.25 12.57 0.79
C ILE A 32 4.03 13.85 -0.03
N TYR A 33 2.85 14.46 0.09
CA TYR A 33 2.54 15.69 -0.62
C TYR A 33 3.52 16.81 -0.26
N GLN A 34 3.82 17.00 1.03
CA GLN A 34 4.80 18.01 1.46
C GLN A 34 6.20 17.72 0.91
N THR A 35 6.59 16.45 0.84
CA THR A 35 7.88 16.03 0.29
C THR A 35 7.98 16.38 -1.19
N ILE A 36 6.93 16.09 -1.97
CA ILE A 36 6.87 16.39 -3.42
C ILE A 36 6.89 17.90 -3.67
N ILE A 37 6.14 18.68 -2.89
CA ILE A 37 6.14 20.14 -3.05
C ILE A 37 7.51 20.73 -2.71
N ASN A 38 8.13 20.27 -1.63
CA ASN A 38 9.47 20.71 -1.26
C ASN A 38 10.48 20.35 -2.36
N ASP A 39 10.39 19.14 -2.92
CA ASP A 39 11.22 18.65 -4.02
C ASP A 39 11.14 19.56 -5.25
N LEU A 40 9.93 19.88 -5.70
CA LEU A 40 9.67 20.80 -6.82
C LEU A 40 10.19 22.22 -6.60
N GLN A 41 10.24 22.68 -5.34
CA GLN A 41 10.72 24.02 -4.99
C GLN A 41 12.24 24.10 -4.83
N THR A 42 12.85 23.02 -4.35
CA THR A 42 14.28 22.99 -3.99
C THR A 42 15.17 22.49 -5.12
N THR A 43 14.63 21.65 -5.99
CA THR A 43 15.39 21.07 -7.10
C THR A 43 14.88 21.65 -8.41
N PRO A 44 15.72 22.38 -9.17
CA PRO A 44 15.33 22.91 -10.46
C PRO A 44 14.96 21.78 -11.42
N SER A 45 13.70 21.75 -11.88
CA SER A 45 13.28 20.89 -12.98
C SER A 45 14.08 21.26 -14.23
N SER A 46 14.88 20.30 -14.71
CA SER A 46 15.76 20.52 -15.86
C SER A 46 15.10 20.13 -17.18
N MET A 47 14.04 19.34 -17.13
CA MET A 47 13.38 18.78 -18.31
C MET A 47 11.94 19.28 -18.46
N ALA A 48 11.49 19.51 -19.70
CA ALA A 48 10.14 19.98 -19.99
C ALA A 48 9.04 19.08 -19.41
N TRP A 49 9.21 17.76 -19.50
CA TRP A 49 8.23 16.81 -18.97
C TRP A 49 8.08 16.89 -17.44
N GLN A 50 9.13 17.30 -16.72
CA GLN A 50 9.08 17.50 -15.26
C GLN A 50 8.23 18.72 -14.91
N LEU A 51 8.25 19.76 -15.76
CA LEU A 51 7.43 20.96 -15.60
C LEU A 51 5.94 20.69 -15.89
N ASP A 52 5.67 19.80 -16.85
CA ASP A 52 4.30 19.37 -17.19
C ASP A 52 3.69 18.39 -16.17
N THR A 53 4.52 17.81 -15.29
CA THR A 53 4.07 16.82 -14.31
C THR A 53 3.59 17.50 -13.03
N ASN A 54 2.32 17.27 -12.68
CA ASN A 54 1.72 17.88 -11.49
C ASN A 54 2.02 17.07 -10.21
N ALA A 55 1.99 17.74 -9.06
CA ALA A 55 2.29 17.13 -7.76
C ALA A 55 1.29 16.01 -7.38
N ASN A 56 0.02 16.11 -7.80
CA ASN A 56 -1.01 15.11 -7.49
C ASN A 56 -0.75 13.77 -8.21
N GLU A 57 -0.28 13.82 -9.45
CA GLU A 57 0.10 12.66 -10.25
C GLU A 57 1.29 11.95 -9.62
N ARG A 58 2.33 12.70 -9.24
CA ARG A 58 3.49 12.18 -8.50
C ARG A 58 3.05 11.51 -7.19
N MET A 59 2.16 12.15 -6.45
CA MET A 59 1.64 11.63 -5.18
C MET A 59 0.89 10.31 -5.36
N GLY A 60 0.04 10.20 -6.39
CA GLY A 60 -0.70 8.97 -6.67
C GLY A 60 0.21 7.77 -6.89
N LEU A 61 1.24 7.93 -7.74
CA LEU A 61 2.23 6.89 -8.01
C LEU A 61 3.06 6.55 -6.75
N THR A 62 3.45 7.56 -5.99
CA THR A 62 4.23 7.39 -4.75
C THR A 62 3.43 6.63 -3.70
N MET A 63 2.15 6.95 -3.54
CA MET A 63 1.27 6.30 -2.56
C MET A 63 1.04 4.82 -2.89
N ASP A 64 0.88 4.49 -4.17
CA ASP A 64 0.76 3.10 -4.61
C ASP A 64 2.04 2.30 -4.33
N LEU A 65 3.21 2.89 -4.62
CA LEU A 65 4.50 2.31 -4.27
C LEU A 65 4.64 2.06 -2.75
N ILE A 66 4.31 3.05 -1.92
CA ILE A 66 4.40 2.95 -0.45
C ILE A 66 3.48 1.87 0.09
N SER A 67 2.25 1.80 -0.43
CA SER A 67 1.28 0.78 -0.05
C SER A 67 1.80 -0.62 -0.37
N ASN A 68 2.39 -0.81 -1.56
CA ASN A 68 2.99 -2.08 -1.94
C ASN A 68 4.23 -2.43 -1.09
N ILE A 69 5.06 -1.45 -0.72
CA ILE A 69 6.20 -1.64 0.19
C ILE A 69 5.73 -2.10 1.57
N ALA A 70 4.76 -1.39 2.15
CA ALA A 70 4.22 -1.68 3.49
C ALA A 70 3.60 -3.08 3.55
N LEU A 71 2.96 -3.53 2.47
CA LEU A 71 2.37 -4.87 2.37
C LEU A 71 3.41 -5.97 2.08
N ALA A 72 4.46 -5.66 1.32
CA ALA A 72 5.46 -6.65 0.91
C ALA A 72 6.56 -6.89 1.95
N VAL A 73 6.79 -5.94 2.85
CA VAL A 73 7.84 -6.01 3.87
C VAL A 73 7.20 -6.03 5.25
N HIS A 74 7.27 -7.19 5.91
CA HIS A 74 6.83 -7.32 7.29
C HIS A 74 7.57 -6.33 8.20
N ASP A 75 6.81 -5.68 9.09
CA ASP A 75 7.32 -4.82 10.16
C ASP A 75 8.06 -3.54 9.70
N ILE A 76 8.01 -3.19 8.41
CA ILE A 76 8.72 -1.99 7.93
C ILE A 76 8.17 -0.68 8.53
N GLY A 77 6.90 -0.67 8.94
CA GLY A 77 6.22 0.53 9.44
C GLY A 77 5.91 1.54 8.34
N HIS A 78 4.73 2.17 8.42
CA HIS A 78 4.22 3.07 7.37
C HIS A 78 5.13 4.28 7.09
N VAL A 79 5.75 4.85 8.13
CA VAL A 79 6.64 6.01 7.99
C VAL A 79 7.90 5.64 7.21
N ARG A 80 8.51 4.49 7.49
CA ARG A 80 9.72 4.06 6.79
C ARG A 80 9.43 3.61 5.36
N ALA A 81 8.26 2.99 5.14
CA ALA A 81 7.78 2.71 3.78
C ALA A 81 7.62 4.02 2.98
N ALA A 82 7.10 5.08 3.60
CA ALA A 82 6.97 6.39 2.99
C ALA A 82 8.33 7.04 2.66
N GLU A 83 9.29 6.98 3.57
CA GLU A 83 10.66 7.47 3.32
C GLU A 83 11.31 6.77 2.12
N LEU A 84 11.19 5.45 2.02
CA LEU A 84 11.72 4.66 0.91
C LEU A 84 11.01 4.97 -0.41
N GLY A 85 9.68 5.08 -0.38
CA GLY A 85 8.87 5.41 -1.54
C GLY A 85 9.17 6.80 -2.09
N CYS A 86 9.17 7.83 -1.23
CA CYS A 86 9.50 9.20 -1.61
C CYS A 86 10.91 9.31 -2.17
N LYS A 87 11.91 8.69 -1.51
CA LYS A 87 13.30 8.74 -1.99
C LYS A 87 13.46 8.13 -3.37
N PHE A 88 12.84 6.98 -3.62
CA PHE A 88 12.87 6.33 -4.92
C PHE A 88 12.18 7.17 -5.99
N GLU A 89 11.01 7.75 -5.66
CA GLU A 89 10.27 8.60 -6.58
C GLU A 89 11.07 9.84 -6.97
N GLN A 90 11.65 10.55 -6.00
CA GLN A 90 12.49 11.71 -6.27
C GLN A 90 13.69 11.32 -7.14
N GLU A 91 14.35 10.20 -6.85
CA GLU A 91 15.49 9.73 -7.63
C GLU A 91 15.08 9.44 -9.10
N MET A 92 13.98 8.73 -9.30
CA MET A 92 13.49 8.42 -10.65
C MET A 92 12.99 9.66 -11.37
N PHE A 93 12.34 10.60 -10.67
CA PHE A 93 11.86 11.84 -11.25
C PHE A 93 13.00 12.67 -11.83
N HIS A 94 14.13 12.77 -11.13
CA HIS A 94 15.28 13.56 -11.59
C HIS A 94 16.17 12.83 -12.59
N LYS A 95 16.29 11.50 -12.50
CA LYS A 95 17.18 10.72 -13.38
C LYS A 95 16.52 10.29 -14.69
N SER A 96 15.20 10.23 -14.75
CA SER A 96 14.50 9.73 -15.94
C SER A 96 14.59 10.74 -17.10
N PRO A 97 14.94 10.29 -18.32
CA PRO A 97 15.01 11.16 -19.49
C PRO A 97 13.63 11.56 -20.03
N SER A 98 12.57 10.83 -19.67
CA SER A 98 11.20 11.10 -20.11
C SER A 98 10.17 10.66 -19.04
N LYS A 99 8.96 11.22 -19.14
CA LYS A 99 7.81 10.85 -18.29
C LYS A 99 7.47 9.36 -18.39
N GLU A 100 7.56 8.79 -19.59
CA GLU A 100 7.30 7.36 -19.81
C GLU A 100 8.32 6.47 -19.08
N VAL A 101 9.61 6.81 -19.15
CA VAL A 101 10.66 6.07 -18.42
C VAL A 101 10.47 6.18 -16.91
N TYR A 102 10.10 7.37 -16.42
CA TYR A 102 9.74 7.58 -15.02
C TYR A 102 8.55 6.69 -14.58
N HIS A 103 7.46 6.69 -15.35
CA HIS A 103 6.29 5.87 -15.06
C HIS A 103 6.63 4.37 -15.10
N GLN A 104 7.37 3.94 -16.11
CA GLN A 104 7.80 2.56 -16.24
C GLN A 104 8.66 2.13 -15.04
N ALA A 105 9.59 2.98 -14.58
CA ALA A 105 10.41 2.71 -13.41
C ALA A 105 9.57 2.58 -12.12
N MET A 106 8.59 3.47 -11.92
CA MET A 106 7.65 3.40 -10.80
C MET A 106 6.82 2.11 -10.85
N THR A 107 6.21 1.80 -12.01
CA THR A 107 5.41 0.58 -12.21
C THR A 107 6.24 -0.68 -12.00
N ASN A 108 7.47 -0.75 -12.51
CA ASN A 108 8.35 -1.88 -12.31
C ASN A 108 8.66 -2.08 -10.82
N LYS A 109 8.92 -0.99 -10.09
CA LYS A 109 9.18 -1.04 -8.64
C LYS A 109 7.97 -1.53 -7.85
N ILE A 110 6.78 -1.03 -8.19
CA ILE A 110 5.51 -1.49 -7.60
C ILE A 110 5.34 -3.00 -7.85
N LEU A 111 5.56 -3.45 -9.08
CA LEU A 111 5.44 -4.87 -9.46
C LEU A 111 6.43 -5.76 -8.70
N ASP A 112 7.65 -5.30 -8.45
CA ASP A 112 8.64 -6.05 -7.66
C ASP A 112 8.17 -6.29 -6.22
N PHE A 113 7.62 -5.25 -5.57
CA PHE A 113 7.04 -5.39 -4.24
C PHE A 113 5.76 -6.23 -4.27
N TYR A 114 4.93 -6.11 -5.30
CA TYR A 114 3.76 -6.96 -5.46
C TYR A 114 4.12 -8.44 -5.60
N LYS A 115 5.13 -8.78 -6.42
CA LYS A 115 5.65 -10.15 -6.53
C LYS A 115 6.23 -10.65 -5.21
N LYS A 116 6.92 -9.77 -4.47
CA LYS A 116 7.46 -10.09 -3.14
C LYS A 116 6.35 -10.34 -2.12
N LYS A 117 5.28 -9.55 -2.15
CA LYS A 117 4.05 -9.75 -1.36
C LYS A 117 3.40 -11.11 -1.67
N GLN A 118 3.19 -11.44 -2.94
CA GLN A 118 2.61 -12.74 -3.32
C GLN A 118 3.40 -13.92 -2.80
N LYS A 119 4.74 -13.92 -2.96
CA LYS A 119 5.59 -14.99 -2.42
C LYS A 119 5.48 -15.13 -0.90
N ASN A 120 5.26 -14.02 -0.21
CA ASN A 120 5.13 -13.98 1.23
C ASN A 120 3.74 -14.45 1.71
N GLU A 121 2.66 -14.08 1.00
CA GLU A 121 1.31 -14.59 1.22
C GLU A 121 1.22 -16.11 0.98
N SER A 122 1.83 -16.62 -0.09
CA SER A 122 1.89 -18.07 -0.38
C SER A 122 2.61 -18.85 0.73
N LYS A 123 3.67 -18.28 1.32
CA LYS A 123 4.41 -18.91 2.42
C LYS A 123 3.57 -19.02 3.70
N ILE A 124 2.73 -18.02 3.98
CA ILE A 124 1.82 -18.03 5.14
C ILE A 124 0.70 -19.07 4.94
N GLN A 125 0.14 -19.18 3.74
CA GLN A 125 -0.91 -20.17 3.44
C GLN A 125 -0.41 -21.61 3.49
N SER A 126 0.82 -21.89 3.04
CA SER A 126 1.42 -23.23 3.15
C SER A 126 1.72 -23.66 4.60
N ALA A 127 1.91 -22.72 5.52
CA ALA A 127 2.16 -23.02 6.93
C ALA A 127 0.88 -23.35 7.73
N GLY A 128 -0.32 -23.03 7.21
CA GLY A 128 -1.61 -23.34 7.84
C GLY A 128 -2.16 -24.74 7.54
N GLY A 129 -1.47 -25.51 6.70
CA GLY A 129 -1.92 -26.82 6.20
C GLY A 129 -1.35 -28.03 6.92
N THR A 130 -1.20 -28.02 8.24
CA THR A 130 -0.84 -29.23 9.01
C THR A 130 -1.60 -29.32 10.33
N SER A 131 -2.91 -29.51 10.27
CA SER A 131 -3.68 -30.17 11.33
C SER A 131 -5.03 -30.58 10.78
N SER A 132 -5.05 -31.68 10.03
CA SER A 132 -6.22 -32.56 10.10
C SER A 132 -5.73 -33.85 10.73
N ALA A 133 -6.18 -34.03 11.96
CA ALA A 133 -5.76 -35.03 12.90
C ALA A 133 -5.90 -36.45 12.32
N ASN A 134 -4.85 -37.21 12.59
CA ASN A 134 -4.90 -38.64 12.81
C ASN A 134 -6.05 -38.98 13.76
N SER A 135 -7.10 -39.63 13.25
CA SER A 135 -7.96 -40.50 14.06
C SER A 135 -7.86 -41.89 13.49
N THR A 136 -6.86 -42.61 14.00
CA THR A 136 -6.75 -44.06 13.95
C THR A 136 -7.71 -44.67 14.98
N SER A 137 -8.28 -45.82 14.63
CA SER A 137 -9.02 -46.80 15.44
C SER A 137 -10.50 -46.55 15.72
#